data_AF-A0A2G9TI39-F1
#
_entry.id   AF-A0A2G9TI39-F1
#
_cell.length_a   1.000
_cell.length_b   1.000
_cell.length_c   1.000
_cell.angle_alpha   90.00
_cell.angle_beta   90.00
_cell.angle_gamma   90.00
#
_symmetry.space_group_name_H-M   'P 1'
#
loop_
_entity.id
_entity.type
_entity.pdbx_description
1 polymer ?
#
loop_
_entity_poly.entity_id
_entity_poly.type
_entity_poly.pdbx_seq_one_letter_code
_entity_poly.pdbx_strand_id
1 'polypeptide(L)'
;MTWSNFNSKTWRIHKQTVRLTYARMMIAGSFFSGALDYDSKDVQNILIIGLGGGIINNFYSTINGLYLNVTVIDIDPVMKVIAEKWYEFEETPLQRIIVDDGLRYIRQAVSRGELYDILLVDVCYNDDRPLMAPVEEFLASDEIEKMNQVIKKH
;
A
#
# COMPACT_ATOMS: atom_id res chain seq x y z
N MET A 1 -28.50 -20.28 13.44
CA MET A 1 -27.08 -20.00 13.13
C MET A 1 -26.40 -19.54 14.40
N THR A 2 -25.27 -20.15 14.77
CA THR A 2 -24.41 -19.74 15.89
C THR A 2 -23.19 -18.97 15.36
N TRP A 3 -22.56 -18.13 16.19
CA TRP A 3 -21.33 -17.40 15.83
C TRP A 3 -20.20 -18.31 15.32
N SER A 4 -20.20 -19.58 15.72
CA SER A 4 -19.19 -20.59 15.35
C SER A 4 -19.19 -21.02 13.88
N ASN A 5 -20.25 -20.74 13.10
CA ASN A 5 -20.42 -21.24 11.74
C ASN A 5 -20.64 -20.14 10.68
N PHE A 6 -20.22 -18.90 10.94
CA PHE A 6 -20.37 -17.80 9.99
C PHE A 6 -19.21 -17.77 8.98
N ASN A 7 -19.53 -17.85 7.68
CA ASN A 7 -18.53 -17.65 6.64
C ASN A 7 -18.31 -16.15 6.41
N SER A 8 -17.28 -15.58 7.04
CA SER A 8 -16.94 -14.15 6.90
C SER A 8 -16.39 -13.77 5.52
N LYS A 9 -16.02 -14.74 4.67
CA LYS A 9 -15.52 -14.47 3.31
C LYS A 9 -16.55 -13.81 2.40
N THR A 10 -17.84 -13.97 2.70
CA THR A 10 -18.93 -13.41 1.89
C THR A 10 -19.35 -12.02 2.34
N TRP A 11 -18.71 -11.47 3.38
CA TRP A 11 -19.04 -10.16 3.90
C TRP A 11 -18.52 -9.07 2.97
N ARG A 12 -19.42 -8.17 2.58
CA ARG A 12 -19.05 -6.99 1.81
C ARG A 12 -18.26 -6.03 2.67
N ILE A 13 -17.17 -5.50 2.14
CA ILE A 13 -16.34 -4.50 2.82
C ILE A 13 -16.70 -3.12 2.30
N HIS A 14 -16.96 -2.20 3.23
CA HIS A 14 -17.16 -0.81 2.89
C HIS A 14 -15.81 -0.11 2.70
N LYS A 15 -15.22 -0.30 1.51
CA LYS A 15 -13.86 0.18 1.14
C LYS A 15 -13.70 1.71 1.20
N GLN A 16 -14.80 2.47 1.16
CA GLN A 16 -14.81 3.94 1.29
C GLN A 16 -14.65 4.43 2.74
N THR A 17 -14.69 3.54 3.74
CA THR A 17 -14.51 3.90 5.14
C THR A 17 -13.19 3.40 5.69
N VAL A 18 -12.29 4.35 5.95
CA VAL A 18 -11.04 4.10 6.67
C VAL A 18 -11.26 4.44 8.14
N ARG A 19 -11.13 3.47 9.05
CA ARG A 19 -11.31 3.72 10.50
C ARG A 19 -10.01 4.02 11.24
N LEU A 20 -8.88 3.55 10.73
CA LEU A 20 -7.57 3.76 11.33
C LEU A 20 -7.09 5.19 11.05
N THR A 21 -6.78 5.94 12.10
CA THR A 21 -6.37 7.35 11.98
C THR A 21 -5.08 7.50 11.18
N TYR A 22 -4.09 6.64 11.39
CA TYR A 22 -2.83 6.71 10.66
C TYR A 22 -3.03 6.47 9.16
N ALA A 23 -3.88 5.50 8.77
CA ALA A 23 -4.19 5.24 7.36
C ALA A 23 -4.88 6.43 6.69
N ARG A 24 -5.77 7.15 7.39
CA ARG A 24 -6.36 8.40 6.89
C ARG A 24 -5.29 9.46 6.64
N MET A 25 -4.33 9.60 7.55
CA MET A 25 -3.23 10.55 7.40
C MET A 25 -2.34 10.21 6.21
N MET A 26 -2.00 8.93 6.00
CA MET A 26 -1.22 8.49 4.84
C MET A 26 -1.96 8.79 3.54
N ILE A 27 -3.26 8.44 3.47
CA ILE A 27 -4.08 8.69 2.28
C ILE A 27 -4.18 10.19 1.99
N ALA A 28 -4.50 11.01 3.00
CA ALA A 28 -4.59 12.45 2.84
C ALA A 28 -3.23 13.06 2.46
N GLY A 29 -2.14 12.59 3.06
CA GLY A 29 -0.75 12.97 2.77
C GLY A 29 -0.39 12.85 1.31
N SER A 30 -0.85 11.79 0.66
CA SER A 30 -0.63 11.58 -0.77
C SER A 30 -1.20 12.70 -1.64
N PHE A 31 -2.31 13.32 -1.24
CA PHE A 31 -2.94 14.43 -1.97
C PHE A 31 -2.44 15.80 -1.53
N PHE A 32 -2.42 16.10 -0.22
CA PHE A 32 -2.07 17.45 0.24
C PHE A 32 -0.59 17.79 0.04
N SER A 33 0.28 16.79 -0.12
CA SER A 33 1.67 17.00 -0.51
C SER A 33 1.83 17.54 -1.94
N GLY A 34 0.78 17.48 -2.76
CA GLY A 34 0.80 17.84 -4.17
C GLY A 34 1.34 16.75 -5.10
N ALA A 35 1.73 15.60 -4.57
CA ALA A 35 2.23 14.47 -5.36
C ALA A 35 1.11 13.75 -6.13
N LEU A 36 -0.07 13.58 -5.51
CA LEU A 36 -1.29 13.19 -6.21
C LEU A 36 -2.18 14.40 -6.49
N ASP A 37 -2.57 14.55 -7.74
CA ASP A 37 -3.52 15.54 -8.22
C ASP A 37 -4.94 14.94 -8.32
N TYR A 38 -5.91 15.68 -7.80
CA TYR A 38 -7.32 15.29 -7.76
C TYR A 38 -8.02 15.46 -9.12
N ASP A 39 -7.48 16.30 -10.02
CA ASP A 39 -8.07 16.58 -11.33
C ASP A 39 -7.31 15.93 -12.49
N SER A 40 -6.24 15.20 -12.20
CA SER A 40 -5.38 14.57 -13.21
C SER A 40 -6.14 13.53 -14.05
N LYS A 41 -5.85 13.55 -15.36
CA LYS A 41 -6.30 12.52 -16.32
C LYS A 41 -5.23 11.49 -16.63
N ASP A 42 -4.02 11.69 -16.10
CA ASP A 42 -2.89 10.77 -16.28
C ASP A 42 -2.87 9.72 -15.17
N VAL A 43 -2.16 8.63 -15.44
CA VAL A 43 -1.91 7.58 -14.45
C VAL A 43 -0.96 8.11 -13.38
N GLN A 44 -1.32 7.94 -12.12
CA GLN A 44 -0.52 8.32 -10.96
C GLN A 44 -0.09 7.06 -10.20
N ASN A 45 1.22 6.85 -10.09
CA ASN A 45 1.80 5.60 -9.60
C ASN A 45 2.03 5.68 -8.09
N ILE A 46 1.48 4.70 -7.37
CA ILE A 46 1.57 4.59 -5.92
C ILE A 46 2.25 3.26 -5.58
N LEU A 47 3.35 3.32 -4.84
CA LEU A 47 4.00 2.16 -4.25
C LEU A 47 3.68 2.12 -2.75
N ILE A 48 3.19 0.98 -2.27
CA ILE A 48 2.92 0.74 -0.85
C ILE A 48 3.76 -0.45 -0.41
N ILE A 49 4.56 -0.29 0.63
CA ILE A 49 5.33 -1.36 1.26
C ILE A 49 4.62 -1.74 2.56
N GLY A 50 4.12 -2.96 2.61
CA GLY A 50 3.19 -3.46 3.64
C GLY A 50 1.74 -3.41 3.17
N LEU A 51 1.08 -4.58 3.07
CA LEU A 51 -0.34 -4.68 2.73
C LEU A 51 -1.23 -4.44 3.94
N GLY A 52 -0.83 -5.00 5.09
CA GLY A 52 -1.67 -5.05 6.29
C GLY A 52 -3.07 -5.57 5.96
N GLY A 53 -4.11 -4.88 6.42
CA GLY A 53 -5.50 -5.23 6.11
C GLY A 53 -5.98 -4.86 4.69
N GLY A 54 -5.10 -4.35 3.83
CA GLY A 54 -5.46 -3.85 2.50
C GLY A 54 -6.33 -2.60 2.52
N ILE A 55 -6.33 -1.84 3.62
CA ILE A 55 -7.24 -0.70 3.83
C ILE A 55 -6.91 0.45 2.88
N ILE A 56 -5.62 0.81 2.78
CA ILE A 56 -5.17 1.98 2.00
C ILE A 56 -5.39 1.73 0.51
N ASN A 57 -4.92 0.59 -0.02
CA ASN A 57 -5.06 0.28 -1.45
C ASN A 57 -6.54 0.07 -1.83
N ASN A 58 -7.36 -0.57 -1.00
CA ASN A 58 -8.80 -0.67 -1.27
C ASN A 58 -9.50 0.70 -1.25
N PHE A 59 -9.10 1.63 -0.37
CA PHE A 59 -9.67 2.97 -0.39
C PHE A 59 -9.35 3.68 -1.71
N TYR A 60 -8.09 3.65 -2.14
CA TYR A 60 -7.69 4.23 -3.43
C TYR A 60 -8.48 3.65 -4.61
N SER A 61 -8.78 2.34 -4.60
CA SER A 61 -9.58 1.71 -5.66
C SER A 61 -11.04 2.19 -5.72
N THR A 62 -11.51 2.97 -4.74
CA THR A 62 -12.87 3.53 -4.72
C THR A 62 -12.95 4.99 -5.19
N ILE A 63 -11.80 5.64 -5.44
CA ILE A 63 -11.78 7.05 -5.84
C ILE A 63 -12.06 7.14 -7.34
N ASN A 64 -13.33 7.37 -7.66
CA ASN A 64 -13.78 7.49 -9.05
C ASN A 64 -13.21 8.75 -9.71
N GLY A 65 -12.83 8.63 -10.98
CA GLY A 65 -12.34 9.76 -11.80
C GLY A 65 -10.82 9.95 -11.78
N LEU A 66 -10.10 9.20 -10.94
CA LEU A 66 -8.64 9.15 -10.90
C LEU A 66 -8.10 7.81 -11.39
N TYR A 67 -6.94 7.84 -12.04
CA TYR A 67 -6.23 6.65 -12.52
C TYR A 67 -5.06 6.33 -11.59
N LEU A 68 -5.37 5.88 -10.37
CA LEU A 68 -4.36 5.53 -9.36
C LEU A 68 -3.83 4.12 -9.60
N ASN A 69 -2.60 4.01 -10.08
CA ASN A 69 -1.91 2.74 -10.32
C ASN A 69 -1.17 2.30 -9.06
N VAL A 70 -1.81 1.47 -8.25
CA VAL A 70 -1.32 1.05 -6.94
C VAL A 70 -0.64 -0.31 -7.03
N THR A 71 0.62 -0.35 -6.62
CA THR A 71 1.39 -1.58 -6.41
C THR A 71 1.67 -1.72 -4.93
N VAL A 72 1.18 -2.81 -4.33
CA VAL A 72 1.45 -3.15 -2.93
C VAL A 72 2.46 -4.28 -2.88
N ILE A 73 3.50 -4.12 -2.07
CA ILE A 73 4.51 -5.13 -1.79
C ILE A 73 4.33 -5.63 -0.37
N ASP A 74 4.17 -6.94 -0.20
CA ASP A 74 4.16 -7.57 1.12
C ASP A 74 5.05 -8.80 1.12
N ILE A 75 5.79 -9.03 2.21
CA ILE A 75 6.71 -10.15 2.32
C ILE A 75 5.96 -11.47 2.57
N ASP A 76 4.78 -11.42 3.19
CA ASP A 76 4.02 -12.59 3.58
C ASP A 76 2.99 -12.99 2.50
N PRO A 77 3.17 -14.13 1.81
CA PRO A 77 2.19 -14.62 0.84
C PRO A 77 0.80 -14.88 1.44
N VAL A 78 0.71 -15.13 2.76
CA VAL A 78 -0.56 -15.31 3.45
C VAL A 78 -1.40 -14.03 3.40
N MET A 79 -0.77 -12.86 3.50
CA MET A 79 -1.47 -11.58 3.48
C MET A 79 -2.15 -11.35 2.12
N LYS A 80 -1.51 -11.72 1.01
CA LYS A 80 -2.14 -11.70 -0.33
C LYS A 80 -3.37 -12.61 -0.37
N VAL A 81 -3.25 -13.85 0.12
CA VAL A 81 -4.37 -14.80 0.17
C VAL A 81 -5.52 -14.27 1.03
N ILE A 82 -5.21 -13.62 2.15
CA ILE A 82 -6.22 -13.02 3.02
C ILE A 82 -6.94 -11.89 2.28
N ALA A 83 -6.20 -11.00 1.62
CA ALA A 83 -6.77 -9.87 0.93
C ALA A 83 -7.73 -10.29 -0.19
N GLU A 84 -7.34 -11.28 -1.00
CA GLU A 84 -8.17 -11.81 -2.10
C GLU A 84 -9.44 -12.51 -1.60
N LYS A 85 -9.35 -13.28 -0.51
CA LYS A 85 -10.46 -14.14 -0.05
C LYS A 85 -11.36 -13.50 0.99
N TRP A 86 -10.89 -12.51 1.74
CA TRP A 86 -11.64 -11.88 2.83
C TRP A 86 -11.71 -10.37 2.71
N TYR A 87 -10.71 -9.70 2.11
CA TYR A 87 -10.69 -8.24 2.05
C TYR A 87 -11.18 -7.64 0.72
N GLU A 88 -11.89 -8.44 -0.06
CA GLU A 88 -12.43 -8.09 -1.37
C GLU A 88 -11.40 -7.46 -2.30
N PHE A 89 -10.11 -7.75 -2.13
CA PHE A 89 -9.10 -7.29 -3.07
C PHE A 89 -9.33 -7.97 -4.42
N GLU A 90 -9.36 -7.16 -5.47
CA GLU A 90 -9.47 -7.62 -6.85
C GLU A 90 -8.29 -7.04 -7.63
N GLU A 91 -7.51 -7.93 -8.25
CA GLU A 91 -6.40 -7.52 -9.11
C GLU A 91 -6.96 -6.87 -10.39
N THR A 92 -6.42 -5.71 -10.74
CA THR A 92 -6.77 -4.96 -11.95
C THR A 92 -5.50 -4.41 -12.60
N PRO A 93 -5.57 -3.85 -13.83
CA PRO A 93 -4.41 -3.18 -14.41
C PRO A 93 -3.84 -2.05 -13.53
N LEU A 94 -4.65 -1.46 -12.64
CA LEU A 94 -4.30 -0.37 -11.75
C LEU A 94 -4.16 -0.77 -10.26
N GLN A 95 -4.34 -2.06 -9.91
CA GLN A 95 -4.22 -2.56 -8.54
C GLN A 95 -3.61 -3.95 -8.53
N ARG A 96 -2.49 -4.12 -7.85
CA ARG A 96 -1.83 -5.43 -7.70
C ARG A 96 -1.13 -5.56 -6.36
N ILE A 97 -1.06 -6.80 -5.88
CA ILE A 97 -0.26 -7.20 -4.72
C ILE A 97 0.84 -8.14 -5.22
N ILE A 98 2.09 -7.76 -4.94
CA ILE A 98 3.28 -8.54 -5.26
C ILE A 98 3.85 -9.07 -3.94
N VAL A 99 4.12 -10.37 -3.90
CA VAL A 99 4.80 -10.99 -2.75
C VAL A 99 6.30 -10.84 -2.95
N ASP A 100 6.91 -9.91 -2.24
CA ASP A 100 8.34 -9.60 -2.33
C ASP A 100 8.84 -8.95 -1.02
N ASP A 101 10.14 -8.97 -0.81
CA ASP A 101 10.79 -8.12 0.19
C ASP A 101 10.77 -6.67 -0.30
N GLY A 102 10.29 -5.75 0.52
CA GLY A 102 10.08 -4.35 0.13
C GLY A 102 11.38 -3.64 -0.29
N LEU A 103 12.47 -3.84 0.46
CA LEU A 103 13.76 -3.22 0.15
C LEU A 103 14.37 -3.83 -1.12
N ARG A 104 14.28 -5.15 -1.29
CA ARG A 104 14.65 -5.84 -2.53
C ARG A 104 13.87 -5.29 -3.71
N TYR A 105 12.55 -5.14 -3.59
CA TYR A 105 11.71 -4.59 -4.65
C TYR A 105 12.13 -3.15 -5.01
N ILE A 106 12.36 -2.29 -4.01
CA ILE A 106 12.80 -0.90 -4.23
C ILE A 106 14.16 -0.86 -4.96
N ARG A 107 15.14 -1.64 -4.51
CA ARG A 107 16.46 -1.72 -5.18
C ARG A 107 16.33 -2.19 -6.63
N GLN A 108 15.43 -3.13 -6.92
CA GLN A 108 15.17 -3.54 -8.29
C GLN A 108 14.41 -2.46 -9.09
N ALA A 109 13.45 -1.76 -8.49
CA ALA A 109 12.74 -0.65 -9.11
C ALA A 109 13.72 0.46 -9.54
N VAL A 110 14.71 0.78 -8.70
CA VAL A 110 15.84 1.65 -9.06
C VAL A 110 16.55 1.14 -10.32
N SER A 111 16.89 -0.15 -10.37
CA SER A 111 17.57 -0.73 -11.54
C SER A 111 16.72 -0.71 -12.82
N ARG A 112 15.39 -0.75 -12.67
CA ARG A 112 14.42 -0.67 -13.78
C ARG A 112 14.12 0.77 -14.20
N GLY A 113 14.58 1.77 -13.44
CA GLY A 113 14.24 3.17 -13.67
C GLY A 113 12.77 3.49 -13.39
N GLU A 114 12.13 2.72 -12.53
CA GLU A 114 10.73 2.96 -12.14
C GLU A 114 10.64 4.16 -11.20
N LEU A 115 9.62 4.99 -11.43
CA LEU A 115 9.32 6.16 -10.61
C LEU A 115 7.86 6.10 -10.14
N TYR A 116 7.65 6.52 -8.91
CA TYR A 116 6.35 6.60 -8.27
C TYR A 116 6.08 8.03 -7.83
N ASP A 117 4.84 8.48 -7.98
CA ASP A 117 4.40 9.77 -7.45
C ASP A 117 4.33 9.70 -5.91
N ILE A 118 3.98 8.53 -5.36
CA ILE A 118 3.96 8.28 -3.91
C ILE A 118 4.65 6.95 -3.55
N LEU A 119 5.45 6.98 -2.50
CA LEU A 119 5.94 5.81 -1.76
C LEU A 119 5.41 5.84 -0.32
N LEU A 120 4.60 4.86 0.05
CA LEU A 120 4.11 4.65 1.42
C LEU A 120 4.84 3.46 2.05
N VAL A 121 5.40 3.66 3.25
CA VAL A 121 6.06 2.61 4.04
C VAL A 121 5.22 2.33 5.28
N ASP A 122 4.51 1.20 5.29
CA ASP A 122 3.62 0.71 6.36
C ASP A 122 4.02 -0.71 6.78
N VAL A 123 5.27 -0.85 7.24
CA VAL A 123 5.82 -2.14 7.69
C VAL A 123 6.14 -2.10 9.17
N CYS A 124 5.83 -3.18 9.88
CA CYS A 124 6.13 -3.34 11.31
C CYS A 124 6.47 -4.80 11.60
N TYR A 125 7.11 -5.04 12.74
CA TYR A 125 7.23 -6.40 13.27
C TYR A 125 5.99 -6.78 14.07
N ASN A 126 5.81 -8.09 14.27
CA ASN A 126 4.72 -8.65 15.08
C ASN A 126 5.09 -8.77 16.58
N ASP A 127 5.85 -7.82 17.12
CA ASP A 127 6.25 -7.73 18.52
C ASP A 127 6.29 -6.26 19.00
N ASP A 128 6.10 -6.06 20.30
CA ASP A 128 6.11 -4.73 20.90
C ASP A 128 7.54 -4.18 20.99
N ARG A 129 7.79 -3.06 20.30
CA ARG A 129 9.10 -2.40 20.22
C ARG A 129 8.98 -0.89 20.46
N PRO A 130 10.06 -0.22 20.92
CA PRO A 130 10.08 1.23 21.07
C PRO A 130 9.78 1.96 19.76
N LEU A 131 10.25 1.42 18.64
CA LEU A 131 9.85 1.83 17.30
C LEU A 131 9.06 0.69 16.65
N MET A 132 7.75 0.85 16.54
CA MET A 132 6.86 -0.17 15.97
C MET A 132 6.91 -0.18 14.45
N ALA A 133 6.97 1.00 13.82
CA ALA A 133 6.94 1.17 12.38
C ALA A 133 7.65 2.47 11.96
N PRO A 134 8.42 2.48 10.85
CA PRO A 134 8.78 1.31 10.05
C PRO A 134 9.80 0.41 10.79
N VAL A 135 10.03 -0.80 10.26
CA VAL A 135 11.15 -1.64 10.71
C VAL A 135 12.49 -0.95 10.45
N GLU A 136 13.50 -1.17 11.30
CA GLU A 136 14.73 -0.37 11.32
C GLU A 136 15.53 -0.46 10.01
N GLU A 137 15.39 -1.53 9.23
CA GLU A 137 16.06 -1.69 7.96
C GLU A 137 15.65 -0.60 6.94
N PHE A 138 14.42 -0.09 7.01
CA PHE A 138 13.97 1.03 6.16
C PHE A 138 14.54 2.38 6.58
N LEU A 139 15.25 2.45 7.71
CA LEU A 139 15.88 3.67 8.22
C LEU A 139 17.38 3.73 7.88
N ALA A 140 17.93 2.67 7.30
CA ALA A 140 19.32 2.65 6.86
C ALA A 140 19.53 3.70 5.76
N SER A 141 20.63 4.45 5.83
CA SER A 141 20.85 5.63 4.96
C SER A 141 20.93 5.26 3.47
N ASP A 142 21.49 4.10 3.15
CA ASP A 142 21.53 3.54 1.80
C ASP A 142 20.13 3.18 1.29
N GLU A 143 19.27 2.60 2.14
CA GLU A 143 17.88 2.32 1.79
C GLU A 143 17.05 3.59 1.61
N ILE A 144 17.24 4.60 2.46
CA ILE A 144 16.62 5.92 2.28
C ILE A 144 17.05 6.54 0.95
N GLU A 145 18.32 6.41 0.58
CA GLU A 145 18.81 6.91 -0.72
C GLU A 145 18.14 6.17 -1.89
N LYS A 146 17.94 4.85 -1.79
CA LYS A 146 17.23 4.07 -2.81
C LYS A 146 15.75 4.42 -2.90
N MET A 147 15.08 4.62 -1.77
CA MET A 147 13.71 5.11 -1.73
C MET A 147 13.57 6.47 -2.42
N ASN A 148 14.50 7.40 -2.17
CA ASN A 148 14.50 8.69 -2.85
C ASN A 148 14.74 8.58 -4.37
N GLN A 149 15.49 7.58 -4.84
CA GLN A 149 15.74 7.35 -6.26
C GLN A 149 14.50 6.88 -7.04
N VAL A 150 13.51 6.28 -6.37
CA VAL A 150 12.25 5.81 -7.01
C VAL A 150 11.10 6.81 -6.87
N ILE A 151 11.31 7.95 -6.19
CA ILE A 151 10.29 8.99 -6.06
C ILE A 151 10.43 9.99 -7.22
N LYS A 152 9.34 10.24 -7.92
CA LYS A 152 9.26 11.23 -8.98
C LYS A 152 9.47 12.63 -8.40
N LYS A 153 10.26 13.45 -9.09
CA LYS A 153 10.48 14.85 -8.72
C LYS A 153 9.45 15.72 -9.42
N HIS A 154 8.71 16.51 -8.64
CA HIS A 154 7.74 17.50 -9.12
C HIS A 154 8.37 18.89 -9.23
#